data_AF-A0A7J2UR12-F1
#
_entry.id   AF-A0A7J2UR12-F1
#
_cell.length_a   1.000
_cell.length_b   1.000
_cell.length_c   1.000
_cell.angle_alpha   90.00
_cell.angle_beta   90.00
_cell.angle_gamma   90.00
#
_symmetry.space_group_name_H-M   'P 1'
#
loop_
_entity.id
_entity.type
_entity.pdbx_description
1 polymer ?
#
loop_
_entity_poly.entity_id
_entity_poly.type
_entity_poly.pdbx_seq_one_letter_code
_entity_poly.pdbx_strand_id
1 'polypeptide(L)'
;MIVREGRVTLEVPDPESFRAPTGDYVPSKAEVFYNPHVESCRDIAVAVARVIAGRLGRLRICDPFTGVGVRGLRYACEVEGVDLVVMGDASARAVELANANVRLNKPPVHVSVVRRDANVLLHEMRGKLNFIDMDPFGSPAPFV
;
A
#
# COMPACT_ATOMS: atom_id res chain seq x y z
N MET A 1 -12.16 3.99 -11.24
CA MET A 1 -13.23 4.61 -10.43
C MET A 1 -12.65 5.24 -9.17
N ILE A 2 -13.35 6.18 -8.53
CA ILE A 2 -12.93 6.76 -7.25
C ILE A 2 -13.63 6.02 -6.10
N VAL A 3 -12.87 5.60 -5.11
CA VAL A 3 -13.37 4.98 -3.86
C VAL A 3 -12.80 5.71 -2.65
N ARG A 4 -13.44 5.53 -1.50
CA ARG A 4 -12.93 6.03 -0.21
C ARG A 4 -12.76 4.84 0.73
N GLU A 5 -11.60 4.76 1.37
CA GLU A 5 -11.32 3.80 2.43
C GLU A 5 -10.69 4.55 3.60
N GLY A 6 -11.28 4.45 4.79
CA GLY A 6 -10.85 5.26 5.93
C GLY A 6 -10.82 6.77 5.62
N ARG A 7 -9.64 7.40 5.79
CA ARG A 7 -9.44 8.84 5.49
C ARG A 7 -8.90 9.11 4.09
N VAL A 8 -8.63 8.08 3.29
CA VAL A 8 -8.02 8.25 1.96
C VAL A 8 -9.04 8.08 0.85
N THR A 9 -8.88 8.87 -0.20
CA THR A 9 -9.63 8.76 -1.46
C THR A 9 -8.71 8.21 -2.53
N LEU A 10 -9.13 7.18 -3.25
CA LEU A 10 -8.27 6.43 -4.16
C LEU A 10 -8.93 6.34 -5.53
N GLU A 11 -8.16 6.62 -6.57
CA GLU A 11 -8.41 6.07 -7.89
C GLU A 11 -7.98 4.61 -7.91
N VAL A 12 -8.94 3.75 -8.25
CA VAL A 12 -8.76 2.30 -8.37
C VAL A 12 -9.23 1.84 -9.74
N PRO A 13 -8.65 0.76 -10.29
CA PRO A 13 -9.16 0.16 -11.51
C PRO A 13 -10.61 -0.26 -11.34
N ASP A 14 -11.41 -0.13 -12.40
CA ASP A 14 -12.81 -0.55 -12.37
C ASP A 14 -12.88 -2.08 -12.25
N PRO A 15 -13.48 -2.64 -11.18
CA PRO A 15 -13.58 -4.09 -10.98
C PRO A 15 -14.24 -4.81 -12.16
N GLU A 16 -15.17 -4.15 -12.86
CA GLU A 16 -15.86 -4.71 -14.03
C GLU A 16 -14.91 -4.91 -15.23
N SER A 17 -13.79 -4.20 -15.27
CA SER A 17 -12.77 -4.35 -16.31
C SER A 17 -11.98 -5.66 -16.22
N PHE A 18 -12.16 -6.44 -15.14
CA PHE A 18 -11.39 -7.67 -14.85
C PHE A 18 -12.25 -8.92 -14.71
N ARG A 19 -13.46 -8.89 -15.28
CA ARG A 19 -14.27 -10.10 -15.38
C ARG A 19 -13.77 -11.00 -16.51
N ALA A 20 -13.67 -12.29 -16.25
CA ALA A 20 -13.52 -13.28 -17.30
C ALA A 20 -14.75 -13.28 -18.22
N PRO A 21 -14.66 -13.84 -19.44
CA PRO A 21 -15.84 -14.06 -20.30
C PRO A 21 -16.95 -14.88 -19.62
N THR A 22 -16.62 -15.63 -18.55
CA THR A 22 -17.55 -16.38 -17.69
C THR A 22 -18.29 -15.51 -16.67
N GLY A 23 -17.92 -14.24 -16.52
CA GLY A 23 -18.47 -13.31 -15.53
C GLY A 23 -17.72 -13.28 -14.20
N ASP A 24 -16.79 -14.21 -13.96
CA ASP A 24 -16.00 -14.28 -12.72
C ASP A 24 -15.03 -13.11 -12.59
N TYR A 25 -14.95 -12.51 -11.41
CA TYR A 25 -13.93 -11.51 -11.11
C TYR A 25 -12.55 -12.18 -11.00
N VAL A 26 -11.61 -11.80 -11.87
CA VAL A 26 -10.25 -12.36 -11.90
C VAL A 26 -9.24 -11.27 -11.54
N PRO A 27 -8.96 -11.04 -10.25
CA PRO A 27 -8.08 -9.98 -9.80
C PRO A 27 -6.64 -10.11 -10.31
N SER A 28 -6.19 -11.33 -10.66
CA SER A 28 -4.86 -11.55 -11.25
C SER A 28 -4.69 -10.97 -12.66
N LYS A 29 -5.80 -10.60 -13.33
CA LYS A 29 -5.77 -9.88 -14.61
C LYS A 29 -5.77 -8.36 -14.43
N ALA A 30 -5.93 -7.86 -13.20
CA ALA A 30 -5.90 -6.43 -12.94
C ALA A 30 -4.47 -5.89 -13.10
N GLU A 31 -4.29 -4.89 -13.96
CA GLU A 31 -2.97 -4.25 -14.16
C GLU A 31 -2.43 -3.61 -12.86
N VAL A 32 -3.35 -3.20 -11.98
CA VAL A 32 -3.07 -2.72 -10.63
C VAL A 32 -4.12 -3.28 -9.69
N PHE A 33 -3.71 -3.74 -8.52
CA PHE A 33 -4.61 -4.45 -7.61
C PHE A 33 -5.23 -3.55 -6.55
N TYR A 34 -6.54 -3.72 -6.34
CA TYR A 34 -7.29 -3.23 -5.21
C TYR A 34 -8.41 -4.22 -4.90
N ASN A 35 -8.46 -4.72 -3.66
CA ASN A 35 -9.54 -5.56 -3.19
C ASN A 35 -10.27 -4.87 -2.02
N PRO A 36 -11.55 -4.51 -2.17
CA PRO A 36 -12.31 -3.88 -1.09
C PRO A 36 -12.60 -4.84 0.07
N HIS A 37 -12.61 -6.16 -0.14
CA HIS A 37 -12.95 -7.14 0.90
C HIS A 37 -11.90 -7.29 2.01
N VAL A 38 -10.71 -6.73 1.83
CA VAL A 38 -9.62 -6.77 2.82
C VAL A 38 -9.45 -5.43 3.57
N GLU A 39 -10.45 -4.54 3.52
CA GLU A 39 -10.47 -3.28 4.28
C GLU A 39 -10.23 -3.49 5.78
N SER A 40 -10.86 -4.50 6.38
CA SER A 40 -10.70 -4.80 7.81
C SER A 40 -9.27 -5.22 8.19
N CYS A 41 -8.56 -5.91 7.28
CA CYS A 41 -7.14 -6.23 7.48
C CYS A 41 -6.31 -4.93 7.54
N ARG A 42 -6.60 -3.96 6.68
CA ARG A 42 -5.93 -2.66 6.66
C ARG A 42 -6.28 -1.82 7.88
N ASP A 43 -7.52 -1.87 8.37
CA ASP A 43 -7.93 -1.21 9.62
C ASP A 43 -7.12 -1.71 10.82
N ILE A 44 -6.98 -3.03 10.94
CA ILE A 44 -6.16 -3.66 11.99
C ILE A 44 -4.71 -3.19 11.86
N ALA A 45 -4.18 -3.16 10.64
CA ALA A 45 -2.81 -2.74 10.39
C ALA A 45 -2.57 -1.27 10.80
N VAL A 46 -3.52 -0.37 10.49
CA VAL A 46 -3.50 1.04 10.95
C VAL A 46 -3.58 1.14 12.47
N ALA A 47 -4.44 0.36 13.12
CA ALA A 47 -4.56 0.35 14.58
C ALA A 47 -3.25 -0.10 15.26
N VAL A 48 -2.60 -1.14 14.73
CA VAL A 48 -1.28 -1.60 15.22
C VAL A 48 -0.22 -0.52 15.01
N ALA A 49 -0.18 0.10 13.82
CA ALA A 49 0.78 1.18 13.53
C ALA A 49 0.63 2.36 14.50
N ARG A 50 -0.59 2.75 14.89
CA ARG A 50 -0.82 3.79 15.91
C ARG A 50 -0.21 3.44 17.26
N VAL A 51 -0.39 2.20 17.73
CA VAL A 51 0.19 1.75 19.00
C VAL A 51 1.72 1.76 18.95
N ILE A 52 2.30 1.29 17.84
CA ILE A 52 3.76 1.25 17.67
C ILE A 52 4.34 2.66 17.55
N ALA A 53 3.69 3.55 16.80
CA ALA A 53 4.11 4.95 16.69
C ALA A 53 4.12 5.65 18.05
N GLY A 54 3.09 5.45 18.88
CA GLY A 54 3.05 5.98 20.25
C GLY A 54 4.15 5.43 21.17
N ARG A 55 4.68 4.23 20.90
CA ARG A 55 5.78 3.63 21.68
C ARG A 55 7.17 4.04 21.20
N LEU A 56 7.37 4.11 19.89
CA LEU A 56 8.68 4.38 19.28
C LEU A 56 8.92 5.88 19.06
N GLY A 57 7.87 6.72 19.09
CA GLY A 57 7.92 8.15 18.84
C GLY A 57 8.20 8.54 17.38
N ARG A 58 8.68 7.59 16.55
CA ARG A 58 8.91 7.77 15.12
C ARG A 58 8.77 6.46 14.35
N LEU A 59 7.86 6.43 13.39
CA LEU A 59 7.61 5.28 12.53
C LEU A 59 8.04 5.56 11.08
N ARG A 60 8.81 4.63 10.51
CA ARG A 60 9.27 4.64 9.12
C ARG A 60 8.82 3.33 8.49
N ILE A 61 7.79 3.43 7.67
CA ILE A 61 6.98 2.32 7.16
C ILE A 61 7.41 1.96 5.75
N CYS A 62 7.37 0.67 5.42
CA CYS A 62 7.43 0.18 4.05
C CYS A 62 6.23 -0.70 3.72
N ASP A 63 5.63 -0.43 2.56
CA ASP A 63 4.60 -1.21 1.89
C ASP A 63 5.19 -1.67 0.54
N PRO A 64 5.87 -2.83 0.48
CA PRO A 64 6.59 -3.28 -0.71
C PRO A 64 5.68 -3.90 -1.80
N PHE A 65 4.38 -4.04 -1.54
CA PHE A 65 3.37 -4.60 -2.46
C PHE A 65 2.20 -3.63 -2.63
N THR A 66 2.50 -2.39 -2.97
CA THR A 66 1.59 -1.28 -2.72
C THR A 66 0.33 -1.27 -3.59
N GLY A 67 0.38 -1.85 -4.80
CA GLY A 67 -0.75 -1.81 -5.73
C GLY A 67 -1.21 -0.37 -5.99
N VAL A 68 -2.45 -0.05 -5.60
CA VAL A 68 -3.00 1.33 -5.69
C VAL A 68 -2.48 2.29 -4.62
N GLY A 69 -1.69 1.84 -3.64
CA GLY A 69 -1.15 2.68 -2.56
C GLY A 69 -2.01 2.75 -1.30
N VAL A 70 -3.05 1.93 -1.17
CA VAL A 70 -4.04 2.06 -0.08
C VAL A 70 -3.41 1.92 1.31
N ARG A 71 -2.56 0.92 1.54
CA ARG A 71 -1.94 0.68 2.86
C ARG A 71 -1.02 1.83 3.23
N GLY A 72 -0.02 2.11 2.39
CA GLY A 72 0.91 3.21 2.61
C GLY A 72 0.23 4.57 2.80
N LEU A 73 -0.79 4.90 2.02
CA LEU A 73 -1.52 6.16 2.17
C LEU A 73 -2.32 6.23 3.46
N ARG A 74 -2.99 5.14 3.85
CA ARG A 74 -3.70 5.11 5.13
C ARG A 74 -2.74 5.31 6.30
N TYR A 75 -1.56 4.70 6.27
CA TYR A 75 -0.53 5.00 7.27
C TYR A 75 -0.14 6.48 7.27
N ALA A 76 0.14 7.04 6.09
CA ALA A 76 0.56 8.42 5.94
C ALA A 76 -0.49 9.44 6.41
N CYS A 77 -1.79 9.14 6.25
CA CYS A 77 -2.89 10.06 6.55
C CYS A 77 -3.58 9.81 7.90
N GLU A 78 -3.46 8.61 8.47
CA GLU A 78 -4.25 8.18 9.63
C GLU A 78 -3.43 7.92 10.90
N VAL A 79 -2.10 7.86 10.79
CA VAL A 79 -1.20 7.50 11.91
C VAL A 79 -0.30 8.68 12.25
N GLU A 80 -0.49 9.25 13.44
CA GLU A 80 0.40 10.26 14.00
C GLU A 80 1.76 9.61 14.38
N GLY A 81 2.86 10.35 14.19
CA GLY A 81 4.22 9.85 14.46
C GLY A 81 4.84 9.03 13.31
N VAL A 82 4.21 8.99 12.14
CA VAL A 82 4.84 8.50 10.90
C VAL A 82 5.68 9.61 10.29
N ASP A 83 6.96 9.32 10.03
CA ASP A 83 7.89 10.27 9.41
C ASP A 83 8.09 9.98 7.92
N LEU A 84 8.02 8.70 7.55
CA LEU A 84 8.31 8.20 6.23
C LEU A 84 7.42 7.02 5.90
N VAL A 85 6.80 7.04 4.73
CA VAL A 85 6.21 5.87 4.09
C VAL A 85 6.91 5.62 2.75
N VAL A 86 7.44 4.42 2.56
CA VAL A 86 7.97 3.96 1.28
C VAL A 86 7.02 2.92 0.70
N MET A 87 6.47 3.22 -0.46
CA MET A 87 5.56 2.36 -1.21
C MET A 87 6.31 1.79 -2.42
N GLY A 88 6.34 0.46 -2.53
CA GLY A 88 7.03 -0.27 -3.59
C GLY A 88 6.07 -1.07 -4.45
N ASP A 89 6.35 -1.15 -5.74
CA ASP A 89 5.74 -2.14 -6.63
C ASP A 89 6.67 -2.47 -7.81
N ALA A 90 6.59 -3.69 -8.33
CA ALA A 90 7.31 -4.07 -9.55
C ALA A 90 6.64 -3.51 -10.82
N SER A 91 5.32 -3.31 -10.77
CA SER A 91 4.51 -2.78 -11.87
C SER A 91 4.70 -1.27 -12.00
N ALA A 92 5.15 -0.82 -13.19
CA ALA A 92 5.21 0.61 -13.50
C ALA A 92 3.83 1.27 -13.39
N ARG A 93 2.78 0.55 -13.79
CA ARG A 93 1.40 1.04 -13.75
C ARG A 93 0.90 1.22 -12.33
N ALA A 94 1.24 0.30 -11.44
CA ALA A 94 0.92 0.41 -10.01
C ALA A 94 1.61 1.63 -9.40
N VAL A 95 2.90 1.84 -9.69
CA VAL A 95 3.65 3.01 -9.24
C VAL A 95 3.05 4.31 -9.77
N GLU A 96 2.67 4.38 -11.04
CA GLU A 96 1.99 5.55 -11.61
C GLU A 96 0.68 5.88 -10.87
N LEU A 97 -0.16 4.85 -10.66
CA LEU A 97 -1.46 5.00 -10.00
C LEU A 97 -1.31 5.35 -8.52
N ALA A 98 -0.41 4.68 -7.80
CA ALA A 98 -0.07 5.01 -6.42
C ALA A 98 0.43 6.45 -6.29
N ASN A 99 1.27 6.93 -7.22
CA ASN A 99 1.68 8.34 -7.26
C ASN A 99 0.50 9.29 -7.51
N ALA A 100 -0.45 8.92 -8.36
CA ALA A 100 -1.68 9.71 -8.55
C ALA A 100 -2.50 9.79 -7.26
N ASN A 101 -2.63 8.67 -6.54
CA ASN A 101 -3.32 8.60 -5.25
C ASN A 101 -2.60 9.39 -4.15
N VAL A 102 -1.26 9.43 -4.14
CA VAL A 102 -0.50 10.32 -3.24
C VAL A 102 -0.84 11.78 -3.52
N ARG A 103 -0.86 12.21 -4.79
CA ARG A 103 -1.22 13.58 -5.16
C ARG A 103 -2.66 13.93 -4.78
N LEU A 104 -3.58 12.97 -4.88
CA LEU A 104 -4.99 13.14 -4.54
C LEU A 104 -5.19 13.40 -3.04
N ASN A 105 -4.44 12.69 -2.19
CA ASN A 105 -4.62 12.77 -0.72
C ASN A 105 -3.74 13.82 -0.03
N LYS A 106 -2.62 14.23 -0.65
CA LYS A 106 -1.67 15.20 -0.09
C LYS A 106 -1.30 14.86 1.37
N PRO A 107 -0.70 13.68 1.61
CA PRO A 107 -0.41 13.23 2.96
C PRO A 107 0.48 14.25 3.70
N PRO A 108 0.28 14.42 5.02
CA PRO A 108 1.05 15.37 5.82
C PRO A 108 2.51 14.94 6.09
N VAL A 109 2.89 13.74 5.63
CA VAL A 109 4.19 13.12 5.88
C VAL A 109 4.91 12.82 4.56
N HIS A 110 6.21 12.52 4.62
CA HIS A 110 6.95 12.16 3.41
C HIS A 110 6.54 10.77 2.91
N VAL A 111 6.03 10.71 1.68
CA VAL A 111 5.69 9.47 0.99
C VAL A 111 6.54 9.35 -0.27
N SER A 112 7.23 8.22 -0.41
CA SER A 112 8.04 7.87 -1.57
C SER A 112 7.44 6.66 -2.26
N VAL A 113 7.19 6.75 -3.57
CA VAL A 113 6.69 5.62 -4.37
C VAL A 113 7.78 5.22 -5.35
N VAL A 114 8.20 3.95 -5.31
CA VAL A 114 9.34 3.46 -6.09
C VAL A 114 8.99 2.20 -6.87
N ARG A 115 9.50 2.13 -8.10
CA ARG A 115 9.40 0.93 -8.93
C ARG A 115 10.56 0.00 -8.63
N ARG A 116 10.31 -1.01 -7.80
CA ARG A 116 11.31 -2.00 -7.35
C ARG A 116 10.62 -3.33 -7.06
N ASP A 117 11.36 -4.41 -7.29
CA ASP A 117 11.03 -5.70 -6.69
C ASP A 117 11.10 -5.59 -5.15
N ALA A 118 10.22 -6.31 -4.46
CA ALA A 118 10.11 -6.24 -3.01
C ALA A 118 11.43 -6.62 -2.31
N ASN A 119 12.12 -7.68 -2.75
CA ASN A 119 13.39 -8.10 -2.13
C ASN A 119 14.47 -7.03 -2.33
N VAL A 120 14.53 -6.43 -3.53
CA VAL A 120 15.47 -5.34 -3.82
C VAL A 120 15.19 -4.12 -2.95
N LEU A 121 13.92 -3.70 -2.87
CA LEU A 121 13.51 -2.56 -2.05
C LEU A 121 13.85 -2.77 -0.57
N LEU A 122 13.48 -3.92 -0.03
CA LEU A 122 13.73 -4.24 1.38
C LEU A 122 15.23 -4.31 1.67
N HIS A 123 16.04 -4.80 0.73
CA HIS A 123 17.50 -4.79 0.84
C HIS A 123 18.08 -3.37 0.84
N GLU A 124 17.66 -2.51 -0.10
CA GLU A 124 18.09 -1.10 -0.19
C GLU A 124 17.73 -0.27 1.06
N MET A 125 16.64 -0.66 1.72
CA MET A 125 16.08 0.01 2.90
C MET A 125 16.49 -0.61 4.24
N ARG A 126 17.42 -1.58 4.24
CA ARG A 126 17.91 -2.25 5.44
C ARG A 126 18.38 -1.25 6.51
N GLY A 127 17.87 -1.41 7.73
CA GLY A 127 18.19 -0.55 8.88
C GLY A 127 17.58 0.87 8.83
N LYS A 128 16.82 1.23 7.79
CA LYS A 128 16.18 2.55 7.65
C LYS A 128 14.69 2.55 8.02
N LEU A 129 14.08 1.37 8.08
CA LEU A 129 12.67 1.13 8.34
C LEU A 129 12.50 0.43 9.69
N ASN A 130 11.38 0.66 10.36
CA ASN A 130 11.05 0.01 11.62
C ASN A 130 9.63 -0.58 11.65
N PHE A 131 8.91 -0.53 10.53
CA PHE A 131 7.63 -1.20 10.32
C PHE A 131 7.51 -1.60 8.85
N ILE A 132 7.20 -2.86 8.57
CA ILE A 132 7.07 -3.41 7.22
C ILE A 132 5.73 -4.15 7.14
N ASP A 133 4.85 -3.73 6.23
CA ASP A 133 3.57 -4.39 5.99
C ASP A 133 3.69 -5.30 4.76
N MET A 134 3.74 -6.62 4.96
CA MET A 134 3.90 -7.59 3.89
C MET A 134 2.55 -8.18 3.47
N ASP A 135 2.03 -7.75 2.33
CA ASP A 135 0.77 -8.23 1.74
C ASP A 135 0.95 -8.72 0.30
N PRO A 136 1.74 -9.78 0.04
CA PRO A 136 1.90 -10.34 -1.28
C PRO A 136 0.68 -11.17 -1.69
N PHE A 137 0.54 -11.41 -3.00
CA PHE A 137 -0.36 -12.46 -3.46
C PHE A 137 0.16 -13.83 -3.05
N GLY A 138 -0.61 -14.52 -2.20
CA GLY A 138 -0.27 -15.87 -1.74
C GLY A 138 0.71 -15.86 -0.57
N SER A 139 1.74 -16.69 -0.64
CA SER A 139 2.67 -16.88 0.49
C SER A 139 3.69 -15.74 0.59
N PRO A 140 3.96 -15.20 1.79
CA PRO A 140 5.04 -14.25 2.01
C PRO A 140 6.42 -14.90 2.11
N ALA A 141 6.53 -16.24 2.14
CA ALA A 141 7.79 -16.95 2.38
C ALA A 141 8.98 -16.53 1.48
N PRO A 142 8.80 -16.15 0.20
CA PRO A 142 9.91 -15.70 -0.64
C PRO A 142 10.54 -14.35 -0.27
N PHE A 143 9.95 -13.62 0.70
CA PHE A 143 10.33 -12.26 1.07
C PHE A 143 10.80 -12.12 2.52
N VAL A 144 10.88 -13.24 3.26
CA VAL A 144 11.24 -13.30 4.70
C VAL A 144 12.62 -13.89 4.91
#